data_AF-A0A447KR58-F1
#
_entry.id   AF-A0A447KR58-F1
#
_cell.length_a   1.000
_cell.length_b   1.000
_cell.length_c   1.000
_cell.angle_alpha   90.00
_cell.angle_beta   90.00
_cell.angle_gamma   90.00
#
_symmetry.space_group_name_H-M   'P 1'
#
loop_
_entity.id
_entity.type
_entity.pdbx_description
1 polymer ?
#
loop_
_entity_poly.entity_id
_entity_poly.type
_entity_poly.pdbx_seq_one_letter_code
_entity_poly.pdbx_strand_id
1 'polypeptide(L)'
;MKNAELNQRRLDATPRGIGVMCGYYADRAENATLWDVEGNKIIDFAAGIAVLNTGHRHPKVVAAIEHQLKSFTHTAYQIVPYESYVALAERINQRAPIRRTC
;
A
#
# COMPACT_ATOMS: atom_id res chain seq x y z
N MET A 1 1.85 8.09 -22.76
CA MET A 1 0.74 7.12 -22.81
C MET A 1 -0.48 7.81 -22.26
N LYS A 2 -1.63 7.71 -22.92
CA LYS A 2 -2.85 8.43 -22.47
C LYS A 2 -3.71 7.56 -21.55
N ASN A 3 -4.47 8.20 -20.67
CA ASN A 3 -5.43 7.54 -19.77
C ASN A 3 -6.43 6.68 -20.55
N ALA A 4 -6.93 7.18 -21.68
CA ALA A 4 -7.88 6.46 -22.54
C ALA A 4 -7.29 5.17 -23.15
N GLU A 5 -6.03 5.20 -23.59
CA GLU A 5 -5.34 4.04 -24.17
C GLU A 5 -5.15 2.94 -23.11
N LEU A 6 -4.76 3.32 -21.89
CA LEU A 6 -4.69 2.39 -20.75
C LEU A 6 -6.06 1.82 -20.40
N ASN A 7 -7.10 2.65 -20.47
CA ASN A 7 -8.45 2.19 -20.19
C ASN A 7 -8.95 1.14 -21.18
N GLN A 8 -8.69 1.34 -22.47
CA GLN A 8 -9.04 0.34 -23.47
C GLN A 8 -8.30 -0.98 -23.21
N ARG A 9 -6.98 -0.90 -23.01
CA ARG A 9 -6.16 -2.09 -22.68
C ARG A 9 -6.66 -2.82 -21.43
N ARG A 10 -7.10 -2.08 -20.40
CA ARG A 10 -7.70 -2.68 -19.20
C ARG A 10 -8.99 -3.43 -19.52
N LEU A 11 -9.89 -2.83 -20.31
CA LEU A 11 -11.15 -3.46 -20.70
C LEU A 11 -10.93 -4.74 -21.51
N ASP A 12 -9.92 -4.74 -22.39
CA ASP A 12 -9.60 -5.90 -23.22
C ASP A 12 -8.93 -7.03 -22.41
N ALA A 13 -8.10 -6.67 -21.42
CA ALA A 13 -7.28 -7.63 -20.67
C ALA A 13 -7.90 -8.12 -19.34
N THR A 14 -8.92 -7.44 -18.81
CA THR A 14 -9.49 -7.73 -17.49
C THR A 14 -11.00 -7.96 -17.54
N PRO A 15 -11.56 -8.85 -16.70
CA PRO A 15 -12.99 -9.09 -16.70
C PRO A 15 -13.76 -7.89 -16.16
N ARG A 16 -14.95 -7.63 -16.72
CA ARG A 16 -15.86 -6.55 -16.29
C ARG A 16 -16.27 -6.59 -14.81
N GLY A 17 -16.08 -7.71 -14.13
CA GLY A 17 -16.39 -7.87 -12.71
C GLY A 17 -15.52 -6.99 -11.79
N ILE A 18 -14.38 -6.49 -12.29
CA ILE A 18 -13.51 -5.56 -11.56
C ILE A 18 -13.91 -4.13 -11.94
N GLY A 19 -14.89 -3.58 -11.23
CA GLY A 19 -15.30 -2.19 -11.38
C GLY A 19 -14.18 -1.22 -10.97
N VAL A 20 -13.90 -0.23 -11.82
CA VAL A 20 -12.90 0.81 -11.55
C VAL A 20 -13.60 2.16 -11.57
N MET A 21 -13.49 2.91 -10.46
CA MET A 21 -14.18 4.19 -10.28
C MET A 21 -13.61 5.31 -11.16
N CYS A 22 -12.28 5.43 -11.21
CA CYS A 22 -11.61 6.53 -11.89
C CYS A 22 -11.29 6.18 -13.36
N GLY A 23 -11.43 7.17 -14.25
CA GLY A 23 -11.03 7.07 -15.65
C GLY A 23 -9.57 7.40 -15.93
N TYR A 24 -8.79 7.71 -14.88
CA TYR A 24 -7.37 8.04 -14.96
C TYR A 24 -6.51 7.00 -14.22
N TYR A 25 -5.25 6.87 -14.61
CA TYR A 25 -4.30 5.88 -14.13
C TYR A 25 -3.17 6.56 -13.36
N ALA A 26 -2.90 6.10 -12.14
CA ALA A 26 -1.84 6.64 -11.31
C ALA A 26 -0.44 6.34 -11.89
N ASP A 27 0.43 7.34 -11.90
CA ASP A 27 1.85 7.25 -12.24
C ASP A 27 2.73 7.35 -10.97
N ARG A 28 2.44 8.36 -10.13
CA ARG A 28 3.14 8.60 -8.87
C ARG A 28 2.17 9.01 -7.76
N ALA A 29 2.54 8.72 -6.52
CA ALA A 29 1.82 9.20 -5.34
C ALA A 29 2.80 9.59 -4.22
N GLU A 30 2.47 10.61 -3.45
CA GLU A 30 3.24 11.05 -2.28
C GLU A 30 2.35 11.79 -1.28
N ASN A 31 2.38 11.38 -0.02
CA ASN A 31 1.51 11.87 1.04
C ASN A 31 0.02 11.82 0.61
N ALA A 32 -0.66 12.96 0.49
CA ALA A 32 -2.05 13.06 0.04
C ALA A 32 -2.18 13.53 -1.42
N THR A 33 -1.14 13.34 -2.25
CA THR A 33 -1.16 13.72 -3.67
C THR A 33 -0.95 12.51 -4.57
N LEU A 34 -1.80 12.39 -5.58
CA LEU A 34 -1.66 11.49 -6.73
C LEU A 34 -1.33 12.29 -7.99
N TRP A 35 -0.50 11.73 -8.86
CA TRP A 35 -0.28 12.17 -10.22
C TRP A 35 -0.69 11.05 -11.16
N ASP A 36 -1.50 11.37 -12.17
CA ASP A 36 -1.83 10.40 -13.22
C ASP A 36 -0.76 10.37 -14.32
N VAL A 37 -0.88 9.44 -15.27
CA VAL A 37 0.06 9.27 -16.39
C VAL A 37 0.09 10.46 -17.39
N GLU A 38 -0.85 11.39 -17.27
CA GLU A 38 -0.91 12.63 -18.07
C GLU A 38 -0.40 13.85 -17.27
N GLY A 39 0.05 13.64 -16.03
CA GLY A 39 0.62 14.67 -15.16
C GLY A 39 -0.40 15.46 -14.34
N ASN A 40 -1.69 15.10 -14.38
CA ASN A 40 -2.72 15.75 -13.57
C ASN A 40 -2.47 15.47 -12.10
N LYS A 41 -2.56 16.50 -11.27
CA LYS A 41 -2.39 16.41 -9.81
C LYS A 41 -3.75 16.31 -9.12
N ILE A 42 -3.93 15.29 -8.28
CA ILE A 42 -5.16 15.02 -7.54
C ILE A 42 -4.85 15.04 -6.05
N ILE A 43 -5.67 15.73 -5.26
CA ILE A 43 -5.65 15.62 -3.80
C ILE A 43 -6.40 14.34 -3.42
N ASP A 44 -5.70 13.39 -2.79
CA ASP A 44 -6.25 12.09 -2.42
C ASP A 44 -6.95 12.17 -1.05
N PHE A 45 -8.27 12.21 -1.10
CA PHE A 45 -9.15 12.09 0.08
C PHE A 45 -9.74 10.68 0.26
N ALA A 46 -9.34 9.71 -0.57
CA ALA A 46 -9.73 8.32 -0.43
C ALA A 46 -8.69 7.50 0.36
N ALA A 47 -7.41 7.88 0.28
CA ALA A 47 -6.27 7.22 0.94
C ALA A 47 -6.22 5.72 0.66
N GLY A 48 -6.56 5.32 -0.58
CA GLY A 48 -6.64 3.91 -0.97
C GLY A 48 -7.63 3.11 -0.13
N ILE A 49 -8.81 3.67 0.15
CA ILE A 49 -9.83 3.08 1.03
C ILE A 49 -9.29 3.00 2.48
N ALA A 50 -8.91 4.16 3.02
CA ALA A 50 -8.41 4.32 4.40
C ALA A 50 -7.17 3.48 4.78
N VAL A 51 -6.47 2.87 3.81
CA VAL A 51 -5.24 2.11 4.05
C VAL A 51 -4.07 3.05 4.39
N LEU A 52 -4.02 4.21 3.73
CA LEU A 52 -2.88 5.12 3.76
C LEU A 52 -3.05 6.23 4.80
N ASN A 53 -3.36 5.88 6.05
CA ASN A 53 -3.46 6.85 7.15
C ASN A 53 -2.16 7.67 7.36
N THR A 54 -1.01 7.11 6.96
CA THR A 54 0.30 7.78 7.02
C THR A 54 0.69 8.47 5.70
N GLY A 55 -0.19 8.44 4.70
CA GLY A 55 0.04 8.95 3.34
C GLY A 55 0.80 7.99 2.43
N HIS A 56 0.71 8.23 1.13
CA HIS A 56 1.48 7.50 0.11
C HIS A 56 2.98 7.65 0.36
N ARG A 57 3.71 6.53 0.35
CA ARG A 57 5.19 6.50 0.39
C ARG A 57 5.80 7.34 1.52
N HIS A 58 5.23 7.28 2.74
CA HIS A 58 5.81 7.98 3.89
C HIS A 58 7.31 7.65 4.05
N PRO A 59 8.22 8.64 4.20
CA PRO A 59 9.67 8.41 4.13
C PRO A 59 10.19 7.32 5.07
N LYS A 60 9.68 7.27 6.31
CA LYS A 60 10.04 6.22 7.28
C LYS A 60 9.59 4.81 6.86
N VAL A 61 8.47 4.69 6.15
CA VAL A 61 7.94 3.40 5.68
C VAL A 61 8.78 2.92 4.49
N VAL A 62 9.06 3.81 3.53
CA VAL A 62 9.92 3.50 2.37
C VAL A 62 11.31 3.04 2.83
N ALA A 63 11.95 3.79 3.73
CA ALA A 63 13.28 3.42 4.26
C ALA A 63 13.28 2.05 4.98
N ALA A 64 12.23 1.72 5.73
CA ALA A 64 12.10 0.41 6.39
C ALA A 64 11.96 -0.74 5.38
N ILE A 65 11.18 -0.54 4.30
CA ILE A 65 11.04 -1.51 3.21
C ILE A 65 12.38 -1.70 2.49
N GLU A 66 13.06 -0.62 2.10
CA GLU A 66 14.35 -0.66 1.42
C GLU A 66 15.43 -1.36 2.25
N HIS A 67 15.42 -1.15 3.57
CA HIS A 67 16.31 -1.85 4.48
C HIS A 67 16.03 -3.36 4.50
N GLN A 68 14.77 -3.76 4.69
CA GLN A 68 14.38 -5.17 4.74
C GLN A 68 14.63 -5.89 3.40
N LEU A 69 14.47 -5.20 2.28
CA LEU A 69 14.69 -5.73 0.94
C LEU A 69 16.14 -6.18 0.72
N LYS A 70 17.11 -5.59 1.43
CA LYS A 70 18.52 -5.99 1.39
C LYS A 70 18.82 -7.25 2.21
N SER A 71 17.88 -7.72 3.01
CA SER A 71 18.02 -8.90 3.87
C SER A 71 17.25 -10.10 3.27
N PHE A 72 15.92 -10.06 3.33
CA PHE A 72 15.06 -11.12 2.81
C PHE A 72 13.64 -10.60 2.58
N THR A 73 12.89 -11.27 1.70
CA THR A 73 11.49 -10.96 1.41
C THR A 73 10.52 -11.99 1.98
N HIS A 74 10.92 -13.26 2.03
CA HIS A 74 10.07 -14.35 2.50
C HIS A 74 10.88 -15.56 2.98
N THR A 75 10.49 -16.13 4.12
CA THR A 75 11.12 -17.35 4.70
C THR A 75 10.09 -18.37 5.19
N ALA A 76 8.79 -18.13 4.94
CA ALA A 76 7.66 -18.82 5.58
C ALA A 76 7.83 -18.87 7.12
N TYR A 77 7.26 -17.90 7.85
CA TYR A 77 7.49 -17.71 9.30
C TYR A 77 7.41 -19.00 10.15
N GLN A 78 6.50 -19.91 9.82
CA GLN A 78 6.34 -21.20 10.50
C GLN A 78 7.52 -22.18 10.33
N ILE A 79 8.39 -21.96 9.34
CA ILE A 79 9.57 -22.77 9.03
C ILE A 79 10.82 -22.08 9.58
N VAL A 80 11.04 -20.81 9.19
CA VAL A 80 12.17 -20.00 9.69
C VAL A 80 11.63 -18.65 10.18
N PRO A 81 11.56 -18.44 11.51
CA PRO A 81 11.02 -17.22 12.10
C PRO A 81 12.01 -16.05 12.02
N TYR A 82 11.52 -14.83 12.26
CA TYR A 82 12.32 -13.60 12.25
C TYR A 82 11.80 -12.58 13.28
N GLU A 83 12.73 -11.81 13.85
CA GLU A 83 12.50 -10.91 14.98
C GLU A 83 11.37 -9.90 14.74
N SER A 84 11.30 -9.30 13.54
CA SER A 84 10.37 -8.22 13.24
C SER A 84 8.89 -8.64 13.35
N TYR A 85 8.59 -9.93 13.19
CA TYR A 85 7.25 -10.48 13.43
C TYR A 85 6.90 -10.44 14.92
N VAL A 86 7.81 -10.93 15.77
CA VAL A 86 7.62 -10.98 17.23
C VAL A 86 7.53 -9.55 17.80
N ALA A 87 8.44 -8.67 17.40
CA ALA A 87 8.45 -7.27 17.83
C ALA A 87 7.20 -6.49 17.39
N LEU A 88 6.58 -6.85 16.26
CA LEU A 88 5.29 -6.28 15.87
C LEU A 88 4.16 -6.80 16.76
N ALA A 89 4.12 -8.10 17.03
CA ALA A 89 3.12 -8.70 17.91
C ALA A 89 3.18 -8.11 19.33
N GLU A 90 4.36 -7.93 19.91
CA GLU A 90 4.55 -7.29 21.21
C GLU A 90 4.00 -5.86 21.23
N ARG A 91 4.33 -5.06 20.20
CA ARG A 91 3.83 -3.68 20.07
C ARG A 91 2.31 -3.61 19.89
N ILE A 92 1.71 -4.59 19.21
CA ILE A 92 0.26 -4.68 19.07
C ILE A 92 -0.36 -5.06 20.41
N ASN A 93 0.16 -6.08 21.09
CA ASN A 93 -0.34 -6.54 22.39
C ASN A 93 -0.34 -5.43 23.45
N GLN A 94 0.64 -4.51 23.39
CA GLN A 94 0.71 -3.35 24.30
C GLN A 94 -0.32 -2.26 23.99
N ARG A 95 -0.77 -2.12 22.73
CA ARG A 95 -1.66 -1.04 22.28
C ARG A 95 -3.11 -1.46 22.14
N ALA A 96 -3.35 -2.75 21.87
CA ALA A 96 -4.69 -3.28 21.75
C ALA A 96 -5.40 -3.15 23.11
N PRO A 97 -6.65 -2.67 23.14
CA PRO A 97 -7.40 -2.47 24.38
C PRO A 97 -7.95 -3.80 24.93
N ILE A 98 -7.05 -4.74 25.22
CA ILE A 98 -7.38 -6.06 25.77
C ILE A 98 -7.20 -6.01 27.30
N ARG A 99 -8.28 -6.24 28.05
CA ARG A 99 -8.19 -6.41 29.50
C ARG A 99 -7.47 -7.71 29.80
N ARG A 100 -6.39 -7.64 30.59
CA ARG A 100 -5.83 -8.81 31.26
C ARG A 100 -6.78 -9.16 32.40
N THR A 101 -7.71 -10.08 32.18
CA THR A 101 -8.39 -10.77 33.27
C THR A 101 -7.35 -11.61 34.00
N CYS A 102 -7.07 -11.25 35.25
CA CYS A 102 -6.46 -12.15 36.22
C CYS A 102 -7.43 -13.29 36.56
#